data_AF-B5JE27-F1
#
_entry.id   AF-B5JE27-F1
#
_cell.length_a   1.000
_cell.length_b   1.000
_cell.length_c   1.000
_cell.angle_alpha   90.00
_cell.angle_beta   90.00
_cell.angle_gamma   90.00
#
_symmetry.space_group_name_H-M   'P 1'
#
loop_
_entity.id
_entity.type
_entity.pdbx_description
1 polymer ?
#
loop_
_entity_poly.entity_id
_entity_poly.type
_entity_poly.pdbx_seq_one_letter_code
_entity_poly.pdbx_strand_id
1 'polypeptide(L)'
;MCDTDRIIEALPDLGSPTSEFIRDANLRPEKEIEDEYEKIYHSHWKVRDAQLNGKTPPENLNPSVVRERHYGMNWIIGYCGQEWDEISTDT
;
A
#
# COMPACT_ATOMS: atom_id res chain seq x y z
N MET A 1 -5.23 11.30 -1.33
CA MET A 1 -3.75 11.22 -1.26
C MET A 1 -3.39 10.94 0.20
N CYS A 2 -2.22 10.35 0.51
CA CYS A 2 -1.88 9.91 1.88
C CYS A 2 -2.02 11.05 2.90
N ASP A 3 -2.71 10.79 4.00
CA ASP A 3 -2.73 11.69 5.17
C ASP A 3 -1.56 11.29 6.07
N THR A 4 -0.47 12.04 5.97
CA THR A 4 0.76 11.76 6.72
C THR A 4 0.65 12.15 8.19
N ASP A 5 -0.22 13.10 8.51
CA ASP A 5 -0.36 13.63 9.86
C ASP A 5 -0.99 12.57 10.76
N ARG A 6 -2.00 11.85 10.26
CA ARG A 6 -2.60 10.72 10.97
C ARG A 6 -1.63 9.57 11.23
N ILE A 7 -0.64 9.36 10.37
CA ILE A 7 0.39 8.34 10.58
C ILE A 7 1.31 8.77 11.73
N ILE A 8 1.74 10.02 11.73
CA ILE A 8 2.60 10.57 12.78
C ILE A 8 1.90 10.53 14.14
N GLU A 9 0.61 10.90 14.18
CA GLU A 9 -0.20 10.85 15.40
C GLU A 9 -0.41 9.44 15.95
N ALA A 10 -0.44 8.43 15.08
CA ALA A 10 -0.66 7.05 15.48
C ALA A 10 0.62 6.34 15.96
N LEU A 11 1.81 6.83 15.57
CA LEU A 11 3.07 6.17 15.88
C LEU A 11 3.53 6.46 17.32
N PRO A 12 4.12 5.47 18.01
CA PRO A 12 4.71 5.70 19.31
C PRO A 12 5.94 6.62 19.21
N ASP A 13 6.22 7.35 20.29
CA ASP A 13 7.38 8.25 20.36
C ASP A 13 8.69 7.51 20.09
N LEU A 14 9.64 8.19 19.45
CA LEU A 14 10.93 7.60 19.14
C LEU A 14 11.65 7.16 20.42
N GLY A 15 12.02 5.87 20.48
CA GLY A 15 12.70 5.27 21.63
C GLY A 15 11.76 4.75 22.71
N SER A 16 10.45 4.94 22.57
CA SER A 16 9.47 4.28 23.44
C SER A 16 9.26 2.81 23.05
N PRO A 17 8.89 1.92 23.99
CA PRO A 17 8.58 0.52 23.69
C PRO A 17 7.39 0.38 22.75
N THR A 18 7.51 -0.44 21.70
CA THR A 18 6.42 -0.69 20.74
C THR A 18 5.39 -1.71 21.22
N SER A 19 5.60 -2.35 22.37
CA SER A 19 4.76 -3.43 22.88
C SER A 19 3.31 -3.02 23.14
N GLU A 20 3.09 -1.81 23.67
CA GLU A 20 1.74 -1.31 23.93
C GLU A 20 1.03 -0.94 22.63
N PHE A 21 1.73 -0.27 21.71
CA PHE A 21 1.24 0.05 20.37
C PHE A 21 0.79 -1.22 19.61
N ILE A 22 1.58 -2.29 19.68
CA ILE A 22 1.25 -3.57 19.04
C ILE A 22 0.06 -4.25 19.75
N ARG A 23 0.04 -4.24 21.09
CA ARG A 23 -1.02 -4.86 21.89
C ARG A 23 -2.39 -4.22 21.63
N ASP A 24 -2.42 -2.91 21.46
CA ASP A 24 -3.66 -2.14 21.32
C ASP A 24 -4.14 -2.07 19.85
N ALA A 25 -3.39 -2.66 18.92
CA ALA A 25 -3.77 -2.75 17.51
C ALA A 25 -4.96 -3.70 17.31
N ASN A 26 -5.91 -3.28 16.49
CA ASN A 26 -7.06 -4.09 16.09
C ASN A 26 -6.95 -4.50 14.62
N LEU A 27 -7.30 -5.75 14.32
CA LEU A 27 -7.36 -6.23 12.95
C LEU A 27 -8.46 -5.47 12.20
N ARG A 28 -8.14 -5.06 10.97
CA ARG A 28 -9.13 -4.50 10.06
C ARG A 28 -10.01 -5.62 9.49
N PRO A 29 -11.29 -5.35 9.20
CA PRO A 29 -12.12 -6.29 8.46
C PRO A 29 -11.50 -6.66 7.12
N GLU A 30 -11.56 -7.94 6.75
CA GLU A 30 -11.04 -8.45 5.47
C GLU A 30 -11.55 -7.65 4.28
N LYS A 31 -12.85 -7.31 4.28
CA LYS A 31 -13.47 -6.53 3.21
C LYS A 31 -12.83 -5.15 3.03
N GLU A 32 -12.43 -4.49 4.11
CA GLU A 32 -11.74 -3.19 4.00
C GLU A 32 -10.37 -3.33 3.36
N ILE A 33 -9.67 -4.45 3.63
CA ILE A 33 -8.36 -4.74 3.04
C ILE A 33 -8.51 -5.03 1.55
N GLU A 34 -9.48 -5.87 1.17
CA GLU A 34 -9.80 -6.17 -0.23
C GLU A 34 -10.18 -4.91 -1.03
N ASP A 35 -11.05 -4.07 -0.46
CA ASP A 35 -11.50 -2.83 -1.11
C ASP A 35 -10.34 -1.86 -1.37
N GLU A 36 -9.39 -1.75 -0.44
CA GLU A 36 -8.19 -0.94 -0.63
C GLU A 36 -7.20 -1.58 -1.60
N TYR A 37 -7.06 -2.90 -1.59
CA TYR A 37 -6.25 -3.64 -2.56
C TYR A 37 -6.75 -3.43 -3.99
N GLU A 38 -8.05 -3.61 -4.27
CA GLU A 38 -8.61 -3.40 -5.60
C GLU A 38 -8.39 -1.97 -6.11
N LYS A 39 -8.53 -0.96 -5.24
CA LYS A 39 -8.27 0.45 -5.60
C LYS A 39 -6.82 0.66 -6.02
N ILE A 40 -5.88 0.10 -5.27
CA ILE A 40 -4.44 0.24 -5.55
C ILE A 40 -4.06 -0.54 -6.81
N TYR A 41 -4.53 -1.78 -6.95
CA TYR A 41 -4.31 -2.61 -8.12
C TYR A 41 -4.79 -1.91 -9.40
N HIS A 42 -6.04 -1.42 -9.42
CA HIS A 42 -6.57 -0.68 -10.56
C HIS A 42 -5.81 0.62 -10.83
N SER A 43 -5.35 1.31 -9.79
CA SER A 43 -4.53 2.52 -9.94
C SER A 43 -3.19 2.19 -10.58
N HIS A 44 -2.55 1.08 -10.18
CA HIS A 44 -1.27 0.65 -10.73
C HIS A 44 -1.42 0.22 -12.17
N TRP A 45 -2.46 -0.57 -12.49
CA TRP A 45 -2.79 -0.94 -13.86
C TRP A 45 -2.97 0.29 -14.77
N LYS A 46 -3.73 1.31 -14.35
CA LYS A 46 -3.92 2.56 -15.13
C LYS A 46 -2.60 3.28 -15.41
N VAL A 47 -1.71 3.34 -14.41
CA VAL A 47 -0.38 3.94 -14.56
C VAL A 47 0.45 3.14 -15.56
N ARG A 48 0.47 1.80 -15.44
CA ARG A 48 1.23 0.91 -16.31
C ARG A 48 0.71 0.93 -17.74
N ASP A 49 -0.60 0.90 -17.95
CA ASP A 49 -1.22 1.04 -19.27
C ASP A 49 -0.81 2.35 -19.94
N ALA A 50 -0.87 3.47 -19.22
CA ALA A 50 -0.45 4.76 -19.76
C ALA A 50 1.03 4.73 -20.17
N GLN A 51 1.91 4.21 -19.32
CA GLN A 51 3.34 4.09 -19.60
C GLN A 51 3.63 3.20 -20.83
N LEU A 52 3.01 2.03 -20.91
CA LEU A 52 3.18 1.08 -22.02
C LEU A 52 2.68 1.63 -23.35
N ASN A 53 1.63 2.46 -23.32
CA ASN A 53 1.04 3.07 -24.51
C ASN A 53 1.59 4.48 -24.80
N GLY A 54 2.63 4.95 -24.09
CA GLY A 54 3.21 6.28 -24.29
C GLY A 54 2.27 7.44 -23.99
N LYS A 55 1.27 7.23 -23.12
CA LYS A 55 0.32 8.24 -22.64
C LYS A 55 0.79 8.82 -21.31
N THR A 56 0.36 10.03 -21.01
CA THR A 56 0.55 10.63 -19.68
C THR A 56 -0.25 9.85 -18.64
N PRO A 57 0.35 9.40 -17.52
CA PRO A 57 -0.40 8.82 -16.41
C PRO A 57 -1.45 9.80 -15.86
N PRO A 58 -2.54 9.31 -15.23
CA PRO A 58 -3.55 10.17 -14.64
C PRO A 58 -2.93 11.17 -13.64
N GLU A 59 -3.26 12.46 -13.75
CA GLU A 59 -2.62 13.53 -12.97
C GLU A 59 -2.76 13.35 -11.45
N ASN A 60 -3.82 12.67 -11.01
CA ASN A 60 -4.08 12.38 -9.60
C ASN A 60 -3.30 11.15 -9.07
N LEU A 61 -2.54 10.46 -9.91
CA LEU A 61 -1.76 9.27 -9.57
C LEU A 61 -0.27 9.52 -9.76
N ASN A 62 0.49 9.40 -8.67
CA ASN A 62 1.95 9.38 -8.75
C ASN A 62 2.42 7.93 -9.03
N PRO A 63 3.08 7.66 -10.17
CA PRO A 63 3.47 6.30 -10.54
C PRO A 63 4.30 5.56 -9.50
N SER A 64 5.29 6.23 -8.90
CA SER A 64 6.16 5.62 -7.91
C SER A 64 5.40 5.27 -6.64
N VAL A 65 4.57 6.19 -6.13
CA VAL A 65 3.76 5.96 -4.91
C VAL A 65 2.77 4.81 -5.12
N VAL A 66 2.11 4.74 -6.27
CA VAL A 66 1.14 3.69 -6.58
C VAL A 66 1.82 2.32 -6.63
N ARG A 67 3.01 2.22 -7.22
CA ARG A 67 3.80 0.97 -7.26
C ARG A 67 4.18 0.51 -5.85
N GLU A 68 4.73 1.39 -5.01
CA GLU A 68 5.12 1.04 -3.62
C GLU A 68 3.91 0.58 -2.79
N ARG A 69 2.74 1.20 -3.00
CA ARG A 69 1.50 0.78 -2.35
C ARG A 69 1.04 -0.59 -2.81
N HIS A 70 1.16 -0.90 -4.10
CA HIS A 70 0.80 -2.21 -4.63
C HIS A 70 1.71 -3.30 -4.06
N TYR A 71 3.01 -3.03 -4.00
CA TYR A 71 3.99 -3.91 -3.34
C TYR A 71 3.62 -4.20 -1.89
N GLY A 72 3.40 -3.15 -1.08
CA GLY A 72 3.01 -3.34 0.31
C GLY A 72 1.70 -4.10 0.48
N MET A 73 0.72 -3.84 -0.39
CA MET A 73 -0.57 -4.53 -0.31
C MET A 73 -0.47 -6.00 -0.71
N ASN A 74 0.35 -6.35 -1.72
CA ASN A 74 0.64 -7.74 -2.08
C ASN A 74 1.21 -8.52 -0.89
N TRP A 75 2.09 -7.89 -0.10
CA TRP A 75 2.59 -8.51 1.12
C TRP A 75 1.50 -8.70 2.17
N ILE A 76 0.67 -7.67 2.41
CA ILE A 76 -0.43 -7.72 3.39
C ILE A 76 -1.42 -8.85 3.08
N ILE A 77 -1.77 -9.05 1.81
CA ILE A 77 -2.71 -10.11 1.40
C ILE A 77 -2.03 -11.49 1.24
N GLY A 78 -0.72 -11.59 1.46
CA GLY A 78 0.04 -12.84 1.31
C GLY A 78 0.14 -13.32 -0.13
N TYR A 79 0.19 -12.40 -1.11
CA TYR A 79 0.30 -12.72 -2.53
C TYR A 79 1.47 -13.67 -2.79
N CYS A 80 1.17 -14.85 -3.34
CA CYS A 80 2.13 -15.93 -3.60
C CYS A 80 2.98 -16.38 -2.40
N GLY A 81 2.62 -16.00 -1.16
CA GLY A 81 3.38 -16.32 0.04
C GLY A 81 4.82 -15.80 0.01
N GLN A 82 5.08 -14.71 -0.70
CA GLN A 82 6.44 -14.17 -0.88
C GLN A 82 6.89 -13.40 0.36
N GLU A 83 8.19 -13.46 0.63
CA GLU A 83 8.82 -12.60 1.63
C GLU A 83 8.81 -11.14 1.19
N TRP A 84 8.86 -10.21 2.16
CA TRP A 84 8.77 -8.76 1.90
C TRP A 84 9.66 -8.34 0.73
N ASP A 85 10.95 -8.66 0.77
CA ASP A 85 11.94 -8.23 -0.24
C ASP A 85 11.74 -8.87 -1.63
N GLU A 86 10.88 -9.89 -1.76
CA GLU A 86 10.69 -10.66 -3.00
C GLU A 86 9.37 -10.34 -3.71
N ILE A 87 8.51 -9.51 -3.12
CA ILE A 87 7.17 -9.23 -3.64
C ILE A 87 7.21 -8.72 -5.08
N SER A 88 6.46 -9.38 -5.96
CA SER A 88 6.24 -8.87 -7.33
C SER A 88 5.02 -7.95 -7.39
N THR A 89 4.99 -7.10 -8.42
CA THR A 89 3.86 -6.18 -8.67
C THR A 89 3.38 -6.31 -10.11
N ASP A 90 3.21 -7.54 -10.59
CA ASP A 90 2.83 -7.83 -11.97
C ASP A 90 1.42 -7.28 -12.25
N THR A 91 1.34 -6.24 -13.08
CA THR A 91 0.11 -5.53 -13.52
C THR A 91 0.25 -4.98 -14.92
#